data_AF-A0A536EGX0-F1
#
_entry.id   AF-A0A536EGX0-F1
#
_cell.length_a   1.000
_cell.length_b   1.000
_cell.length_c   1.000
_cell.angle_alpha   90.00
_cell.angle_beta   90.00
_cell.angle_gamma   90.00
#
_symmetry.space_group_name_H-M   'P 1'
#
loop_
_entity.id
_entity.type
_entity.pdbx_description
1 polymer ?
#
loop_
_entity_poly.entity_id
_entity_poly.type
_entity_poly.pdbx_seq_one_letter_code
_entity_poly.pdbx_strand_id
1 'polypeptide(L)'
;MFAGWGRFVYRFRWATLVASGVLLAISVALLAMGGTLTSGGPLTSNLQAYKAGNLVTNELGAAKVTSNFDLIFRSDTLTVNDPQFQAAVTDALAPIEGDSRISKMITPYNAPNTMVAQAFTSKDGHEALVSVELKSSGQAAWKDYDALRASVRSSTLSVTGTGFVAINQSFNKTLESDLQRAEFVTLPATLILL
;
A
#
# COMPACT_ATOMS: atom_id res chain seq x y z
N MET A 1 8.82 -44.36 24.98
CA MET A 1 9.16 -42.96 24.66
C MET A 1 8.21 -41.96 25.36
N PHE A 2 6.90 -41.94 25.06
CA PHE A 2 5.93 -41.02 25.70
C PHE A 2 5.83 -41.12 27.23
N ALA A 3 5.87 -42.34 27.78
CA ALA A 3 5.86 -42.54 29.25
C ALA A 3 7.14 -42.05 29.95
N GLY A 4 8.25 -41.92 29.22
CA GLY A 4 9.48 -41.31 29.73
C GLY A 4 9.39 -39.78 29.72
N TRP A 5 8.88 -39.21 28.63
CA TRP A 5 8.64 -37.77 28.50
C TRP A 5 7.64 -37.25 29.54
N GLY A 6 6.51 -37.95 29.75
CA GLY A 6 5.51 -37.54 30.73
C GLY A 6 6.05 -37.50 32.16
N ARG A 7 6.89 -38.46 32.55
CA ARG A 7 7.56 -38.46 33.87
C ARG A 7 8.55 -37.31 34.02
N PHE A 8 9.28 -36.98 32.97
CA PHE A 8 10.20 -35.84 32.96
C PHE A 8 9.46 -34.51 33.13
N VAL A 9 8.42 -34.28 32.31
CA VAL A 9 7.59 -33.06 32.39
C VAL A 9 6.92 -32.94 33.76
N TYR A 10 6.38 -34.02 34.32
CA TYR A 10 5.75 -33.96 35.65
C TYR A 10 6.76 -33.68 36.76
N ARG A 11 7.95 -34.31 36.71
CA ARG A 11 9.03 -34.09 37.70
C ARG A 11 9.52 -32.63 37.68
N PHE A 12 9.61 -32.02 36.50
CA PHE A 12 10.11 -30.65 36.30
C PHE A 12 9.01 -29.66 35.90
N ARG A 13 7.76 -29.91 36.29
CA ARG A 13 6.57 -29.17 35.82
C ARG A 13 6.69 -27.65 35.83
N TRP A 14 7.27 -27.07 36.89
CA TRP A 14 7.48 -25.63 36.98
C TRP A 14 8.57 -25.14 36.04
N ALA A 15 9.69 -25.86 35.90
CA ALA A 15 10.74 -25.50 34.95
C ALA A 15 10.23 -25.62 33.51
N THR A 16 9.41 -26.63 33.19
CA THR A 16 8.78 -26.75 31.87
C THR A 16 7.81 -25.59 31.62
N LEU A 17 6.92 -25.26 32.57
CA LEU A 17 5.99 -24.14 32.42
C LEU A 17 6.70 -22.80 32.24
N VAL A 18 7.74 -22.53 33.07
CA VAL A 18 8.52 -21.30 32.97
C VAL A 18 9.27 -21.24 31.66
N ALA A 19 9.94 -22.31 31.25
CA ALA A 19 10.66 -22.34 29.97
C ALA A 19 9.71 -22.12 28.78
N SER A 20 8.54 -22.78 28.77
CA SER A 20 7.52 -22.57 27.76
C SER A 20 6.97 -21.14 27.77
N GLY A 21 6.70 -20.58 28.95
CA GLY A 21 6.24 -19.19 29.11
C GLY A 21 7.27 -18.18 28.63
N VAL A 22 8.56 -18.40 28.93
CA VAL A 22 9.67 -17.57 28.44
C VAL A 22 9.78 -17.66 26.93
N LEU A 23 9.72 -18.86 26.35
CA LEU A 23 9.72 -19.04 24.89
C LEU A 23 8.54 -18.33 24.23
N LEU A 24 7.34 -18.45 24.80
CA LEU A 24 6.15 -17.75 24.33
C LEU A 24 6.33 -16.23 24.40
N ALA A 25 6.82 -15.71 25.53
CA ALA A 25 7.07 -14.27 25.69
C ALA A 25 8.12 -13.76 24.69
N ILE A 26 9.18 -14.54 24.43
CA ILE A 26 10.17 -14.23 23.39
C ILE A 26 9.52 -14.22 22.01
N SER A 27 8.67 -15.20 21.69
CA SER A 27 7.94 -15.23 20.41
C SER A 27 7.03 -14.01 20.23
N VAL A 28 6.28 -13.63 21.27
CA VAL A 28 5.44 -12.42 21.25
C VAL A 28 6.29 -11.16 21.11
N ALA A 29 7.41 -11.07 21.83
CA ALA A 29 8.33 -9.93 21.72
C ALA A 29 8.91 -9.83 20.30
N LEU A 30 9.31 -10.95 19.69
CA LEU A 30 9.79 -11.00 18.31
C LEU A 30 8.74 -10.54 17.29
N LEU A 31 7.48 -10.96 17.47
CA LEU A 31 6.37 -10.49 16.62
C LEU A 31 6.08 -9.00 16.83
N ALA A 32 6.10 -8.52 18.07
CA ALA A 32 5.81 -7.13 18.42
C ALA A 32 6.92 -6.16 17.99
N MET A 33 8.19 -6.60 17.98
CA MET A 33 9.29 -5.83 17.37
C MET A 33 9.09 -5.61 15.87
N GLY A 34 8.21 -6.40 15.24
CA GLY A 34 7.87 -6.30 13.84
C GLY A 34 8.95 -6.90 12.94
N GLY A 35 8.54 -7.17 11.70
CA GLY A 35 9.41 -7.57 10.61
C GLY A 35 8.81 -7.11 9.30
N THR A 36 9.64 -6.85 8.29
CA THR A 36 9.16 -6.50 6.95
C THR A 36 8.57 -7.74 6.30
N LEU A 37 7.28 -7.99 6.50
CA LEU A 37 6.54 -8.92 5.66
C LEU A 37 6.43 -8.28 4.27
N THR A 38 7.24 -8.75 3.33
CA THR A 38 7.14 -8.34 1.93
C THR A 38 5.78 -8.78 1.40
N SER A 39 4.90 -7.81 1.14
CA SER A 39 3.64 -8.02 0.42
C SER A 39 3.71 -7.34 -0.95
N GLY A 40 3.00 -7.86 -1.95
CA GLY A 40 2.93 -7.28 -3.31
C GLY A 40 3.73 -8.00 -4.40
N GLY A 41 3.97 -9.30 -4.27
CA GLY A 41 4.78 -10.08 -5.22
C GLY A 41 6.29 -9.92 -4.97
N PRO A 42 7.14 -10.72 -5.64
CA PRO A 42 8.56 -10.75 -5.27
C PRO A 42 9.23 -9.41 -5.60
N LEU A 43 9.61 -8.64 -4.58
CA LEU A 43 10.54 -7.50 -4.69
C LEU A 43 11.95 -7.94 -5.10
N THR A 44 12.20 -9.25 -5.13
CA THR A 44 13.36 -9.92 -5.69
C THR A 44 12.92 -11.29 -6.21
N SER A 45 13.33 -11.66 -7.43
CA SER A 45 13.07 -13.00 -7.97
C SER A 45 14.17 -13.43 -8.93
N ASN A 46 14.48 -14.73 -8.91
CA ASN A 46 15.41 -15.32 -9.88
C ASN A 46 14.79 -15.60 -11.25
N LEU A 47 13.49 -15.31 -11.42
CA LEU A 47 12.78 -15.46 -12.69
C LEU A 47 13.37 -14.54 -13.76
N GLN A 48 13.45 -15.04 -14.99
CA GLN A 48 13.95 -14.26 -16.13
C GLN A 48 13.08 -13.02 -16.40
N ALA A 49 11.76 -13.13 -16.19
CA ALA A 49 10.84 -12.00 -16.29
C ALA A 49 11.20 -10.85 -15.32
N TYR A 50 11.59 -11.18 -14.08
CA TYR A 50 11.99 -10.19 -13.09
C TYR A 50 13.31 -9.52 -13.47
N LYS A 51 14.29 -10.30 -13.93
CA LYS A 51 15.58 -9.78 -14.41
C LYS A 51 15.40 -8.85 -15.61
N ALA A 52 14.56 -9.24 -16.57
CA ALA A 52 14.22 -8.40 -17.72
C ALA A 52 13.57 -7.07 -17.30
N GLY A 53 12.60 -7.11 -16.37
CA GLY A 53 11.99 -5.89 -15.84
C GLY A 53 12.98 -4.97 -15.13
N ASN A 54 13.91 -5.52 -14.35
CA ASN A 54 14.98 -4.75 -13.71
C ASN A 54 15.94 -4.12 -14.74
N LEU A 55 16.30 -4.84 -15.79
CA LEU A 55 17.14 -4.30 -16.87
C LEU A 55 16.44 -3.13 -17.56
N VAL A 56 15.16 -3.27 -17.90
CA VAL A 56 14.37 -2.18 -18.49
C VAL A 56 14.34 -0.95 -17.58
N THR A 57 14.11 -1.15 -16.28
CA THR A 57 14.10 -0.07 -15.28
C THR A 57 15.45 0.65 -15.22
N ASN A 58 16.55 -0.11 -15.15
CA ASN A 58 17.89 0.43 -14.98
C ASN A 58 18.43 1.12 -16.23
N GLU A 59 18.20 0.55 -17.41
CA GLU A 59 18.77 1.04 -18.67
C GLU A 59 17.91 2.13 -19.31
N LEU A 60 16.58 2.07 -19.17
CA LEU A 60 15.66 3.01 -19.79
C LEU A 60 15.12 4.05 -18.80
N GLY A 61 15.48 3.96 -17.52
CA GLY A 61 14.98 4.84 -16.47
C GLY A 61 13.46 4.76 -16.28
N ALA A 62 12.84 3.64 -16.66
CA ALA A 62 11.40 3.44 -16.49
C ALA A 62 11.05 3.43 -14.99
N ALA A 63 9.91 4.03 -14.63
CA ALA A 63 9.44 4.03 -13.25
C ALA A 63 9.21 2.59 -12.77
N LYS A 64 9.62 2.30 -11.53
CA LYS A 64 9.30 1.02 -10.91
C LYS A 64 7.79 0.91 -10.75
N VAL A 65 7.22 -0.18 -11.25
CA VAL A 65 5.77 -0.48 -11.11
C VAL A 65 5.33 -0.43 -9.64
N THR A 66 6.24 -0.77 -8.72
CA THR A 66 5.97 -0.82 -7.27
C THR A 66 6.04 0.53 -6.55
N SER A 67 6.21 1.62 -7.31
CA SER A 67 6.42 2.97 -6.80
C SER A 67 5.42 3.98 -7.36
N ASN A 68 4.37 3.54 -8.06
CA ASN A 68 3.38 4.45 -8.63
C ASN A 68 2.00 4.33 -7.98
N PHE A 69 1.30 5.46 -7.99
CA PHE A 69 -0.14 5.51 -7.77
C PHE A 69 -0.73 6.58 -8.69
N ASP A 70 -2.00 6.42 -9.00
CA ASP A 70 -2.73 7.37 -9.82
C ASP A 70 -3.90 7.93 -9.03
N LEU A 71 -4.28 9.17 -9.34
CA LEU A 71 -5.44 9.85 -8.81
C LEU A 71 -6.38 10.16 -9.97
N ILE A 72 -7.63 9.74 -9.85
CA ILE A 72 -8.69 10.07 -10.80
C ILE A 72 -9.54 11.16 -10.17
N PHE A 73 -9.57 12.32 -10.83
CA PHE A 73 -10.43 13.45 -10.49
C PHE A 73 -11.65 13.41 -11.39
N ARG A 74 -12.86 13.49 -10.83
CA ARG A 74 -14.10 13.40 -11.59
C ARG A 74 -15.09 14.50 -11.21
N SER A 75 -15.82 14.99 -12.22
CA SER A 75 -17.03 15.79 -12.05
C SER A 75 -18.10 15.33 -13.03
N ASP A 76 -19.37 15.29 -12.61
CA ASP A 76 -20.48 14.97 -13.51
C ASP A 76 -20.97 16.19 -14.32
N THR A 77 -20.47 17.40 -14.02
CA THR A 77 -20.93 18.66 -14.65
C THR A 77 -19.83 19.44 -15.34
N LEU A 78 -18.60 19.36 -14.83
CA LEU A 78 -17.44 20.06 -15.36
C LEU A 78 -16.61 19.12 -16.22
N THR A 79 -15.98 19.66 -17.25
CA THR A 79 -15.03 18.98 -18.11
C THR A 79 -13.59 19.36 -17.76
N VAL A 80 -12.64 18.51 -18.09
CA VAL A 80 -11.20 18.71 -17.84
C VAL A 80 -10.66 20.01 -18.46
N ASN A 81 -11.27 20.49 -19.55
CA ASN A 81 -10.85 21.74 -20.19
C ASN A 81 -11.42 22.99 -19.51
N ASP A 82 -12.36 22.84 -18.58
CA ASP A 82 -12.97 23.99 -17.91
C ASP A 82 -11.99 24.60 -16.90
N PRO A 83 -11.84 25.95 -16.87
CA PRO A 83 -10.94 26.62 -15.92
C PRO A 83 -11.23 26.27 -14.46
N GLN A 84 -12.50 26.04 -14.12
CA GLN A 84 -12.93 25.64 -12.78
C GLN A 84 -12.47 24.22 -12.43
N PHE A 85 -12.50 23.28 -13.39
CA PHE A 85 -11.98 21.93 -13.17
C PHE A 85 -10.47 21.96 -12.97
N GLN A 86 -9.75 22.69 -13.84
CA GLN A 86 -8.31 22.83 -13.73
C GLN A 86 -7.90 23.43 -12.37
N ALA A 87 -8.54 24.52 -11.94
CA ALA A 87 -8.29 25.13 -10.64
C ALA A 87 -8.53 24.13 -9.50
N ALA A 88 -9.64 23.39 -9.53
CA ALA A 88 -9.96 22.41 -8.49
C ALA A 88 -8.97 21.24 -8.42
N VAL A 89 -8.37 20.83 -9.56
CA VAL A 89 -7.28 19.84 -9.57
C VAL A 89 -6.00 20.44 -9.00
N THR A 90 -5.61 21.64 -9.44
CA THR A 90 -4.41 22.32 -8.95
C THR A 90 -4.47 22.56 -7.44
N ASP A 91 -5.60 23.06 -6.93
CA ASP A 91 -5.79 23.30 -5.49
C ASP A 91 -5.73 22.01 -4.68
N ALA A 92 -6.29 20.91 -5.22
CA ALA A 92 -6.25 19.62 -4.56
C ALA A 92 -4.84 19.00 -4.53
N LEU A 93 -4.01 19.28 -5.53
CA LEU A 93 -2.64 18.78 -5.64
C LEU A 93 -1.61 19.69 -4.96
N ALA A 94 -1.93 20.97 -4.71
CA ALA A 94 -1.02 21.92 -4.07
C ALA A 94 -0.35 21.41 -2.78
N PRO A 95 -1.02 20.64 -1.88
CA PRO A 95 -0.38 20.11 -0.67
C PRO A 95 0.72 19.08 -0.93
N ILE A 96 0.72 18.42 -2.09
CA ILE A 96 1.72 17.41 -2.46
C ILE A 96 2.68 17.92 -3.53
N GLU A 97 2.45 19.11 -4.07
CA GLU A 97 3.31 19.72 -5.06
C GLU A 97 4.68 20.03 -4.46
N GLY A 98 5.75 19.49 -5.06
CA GLY A 98 7.12 19.64 -4.56
C GLY A 98 7.48 18.76 -3.35
N ASP A 99 6.61 17.83 -2.95
CA ASP A 99 6.93 16.88 -1.87
C ASP A 99 8.17 16.05 -2.21
N SER A 100 9.12 15.96 -1.27
CA SER A 100 10.41 15.31 -1.48
C SER A 100 10.30 13.80 -1.76
N ARG A 101 9.17 13.17 -1.41
CA ARG A 101 8.88 11.75 -1.66
C ARG A 101 8.46 11.47 -3.09
N ILE A 102 7.98 12.47 -3.82
CA ILE A 102 7.54 12.34 -5.22
C ILE A 102 8.76 12.51 -6.13
N SER A 103 8.96 11.57 -7.05
CA SER A 103 9.98 11.69 -8.11
C SER A 103 9.44 12.40 -9.33
N LYS A 104 8.18 12.15 -9.68
CA LYS A 104 7.53 12.70 -10.88
C LYS A 104 6.02 12.75 -10.69
N MET A 105 5.38 13.80 -11.21
CA MET A 105 3.94 13.94 -11.24
C MET A 105 3.50 14.46 -12.60
N ILE A 106 2.63 13.70 -13.28
CA ILE A 106 2.07 14.04 -14.60
C ILE A 106 0.56 14.21 -14.46
N THR A 107 0.05 15.30 -15.01
CA THR A 107 -1.34 15.71 -15.07
C THR A 107 -1.69 16.02 -16.53
N PRO A 108 -2.98 16.20 -16.90
CA PRO A 108 -3.35 16.67 -18.22
C PRO A 108 -2.77 18.06 -18.55
N TYR A 109 -2.47 18.88 -17.53
CA TYR A 109 -2.09 20.28 -17.67
C TYR A 109 -0.58 20.53 -17.75
N ASN A 110 0.23 19.59 -17.25
CA ASN A 110 1.70 19.63 -17.33
C ASN A 110 2.27 18.50 -18.20
N ALA A 111 1.41 17.83 -18.97
CA ALA A 111 1.81 16.75 -19.86
C ALA A 111 2.81 17.26 -20.91
N PRO A 112 3.80 16.44 -21.30
CA PRO A 112 4.87 16.85 -22.21
C PRO A 112 4.39 17.12 -23.65
N ASN A 113 3.23 16.59 -24.03
CA ASN A 113 2.62 16.83 -25.33
C ASN A 113 1.10 16.57 -25.27
N THR A 114 0.39 16.99 -26.32
CA THR A 114 -1.07 16.89 -26.44
C THR A 114 -1.59 15.46 -26.44
N MET A 115 -0.84 14.51 -27.01
CA MET A 115 -1.23 13.09 -27.02
C MET A 115 -1.23 12.51 -25.60
N VAL A 116 -0.24 12.86 -24.78
CA VAL A 116 -0.19 12.46 -23.37
C VAL A 116 -1.30 13.18 -22.58
N ALA A 117 -1.52 14.47 -22.81
CA ALA A 117 -2.63 15.19 -22.16
C ALA A 117 -4.00 14.54 -22.44
N GLN A 118 -4.24 14.15 -23.70
CA GLN A 118 -5.44 13.42 -24.11
C GLN A 118 -5.53 12.03 -23.47
N ALA A 119 -4.42 11.31 -23.35
CA ALA A 119 -4.39 10.01 -22.67
C ALA A 119 -4.70 10.09 -21.17
N PHE A 120 -4.48 11.26 -20.56
CA PHE A 120 -4.75 11.55 -19.16
C PHE A 120 -6.16 12.16 -18.96
N THR A 121 -6.98 12.21 -20.01
CA THR A 121 -8.35 12.71 -19.97
C THR A 121 -9.29 11.60 -20.40
N SER A 122 -10.43 11.43 -19.73
CA SER A 122 -11.43 10.45 -20.13
C SER A 122 -12.02 10.78 -21.50
N LYS A 123 -12.58 9.78 -22.17
CA LYS A 123 -13.19 9.95 -23.50
C LYS A 123 -14.39 10.90 -23.51
N ASP A 124 -15.11 10.99 -22.39
CA ASP A 124 -16.21 11.92 -22.18
C ASP A 124 -15.76 13.28 -21.62
N GLY A 125 -14.46 13.43 -21.31
CA GLY A 125 -13.87 14.69 -20.85
C GLY A 125 -14.21 15.06 -19.41
N HIS A 126 -14.82 14.19 -18.63
CA HIS A 126 -15.28 14.46 -17.25
C HIS A 126 -14.36 13.93 -16.15
N GLU A 127 -13.32 13.16 -16.52
CA GLU A 127 -12.35 12.61 -15.60
C GLU A 127 -10.93 12.95 -16.05
N ALA A 128 -10.11 13.40 -15.10
CA ALA A 128 -8.68 13.63 -15.28
C ALA A 128 -7.88 12.61 -14.48
N LEU A 129 -6.91 11.99 -15.13
CA LEU A 129 -5.93 11.13 -14.51
C LEU A 129 -4.72 11.96 -14.09
N VAL A 130 -4.21 11.73 -12.89
CA VAL A 130 -2.94 12.26 -12.40
C VAL A 130 -2.08 11.10 -11.98
N SER A 131 -0.93 10.93 -12.62
CA SER A 131 0.00 9.86 -12.31
C SER A 131 1.13 10.38 -11.43
N VAL A 132 1.38 9.69 -10.31
CA VAL A 132 2.38 10.07 -9.32
C VAL A 132 3.37 8.92 -9.14
N GLU A 133 4.64 9.23 -9.34
CA GLU A 133 5.75 8.32 -9.08
C GLU A 133 6.42 8.72 -7.76
N LEU A 134 6.62 7.73 -6.88
CA LEU A 134 7.30 7.85 -5.61
C LEU A 134 8.77 7.44 -5.74
N LYS A 135 9.62 8.07 -4.94
CA LYS A 135 11.02 7.65 -4.76
C LYS A 135 11.13 6.36 -3.95
N SER A 136 10.18 6.13 -3.05
CA SER A 136 10.09 4.92 -2.24
C SER A 136 9.41 3.80 -3.04
N SER A 137 9.54 2.55 -2.57
CA SER A 137 8.91 1.37 -3.18
C SER A 137 8.46 0.39 -2.10
N GLY A 138 7.53 -0.51 -2.45
CA GLY A 138 7.04 -1.54 -1.52
C GLY A 138 6.38 -0.95 -0.28
N GLN A 139 6.70 -1.48 0.91
CA GLN A 139 6.04 -1.07 2.16
C GLN A 139 6.27 0.39 2.54
N ALA A 140 7.43 0.96 2.20
CA ALA A 140 7.68 2.39 2.42
C ALA A 140 6.74 3.26 1.57
N ALA A 141 6.50 2.86 0.32
CA ALA A 141 5.60 3.57 -0.58
C ALA A 141 4.15 3.55 -0.09
N TRP A 142 3.71 2.52 0.63
CA TRP A 142 2.35 2.50 1.21
C TRP A 142 2.13 3.59 2.25
N LYS A 143 3.11 3.81 3.14
CA LYS A 143 3.04 4.88 4.15
C LYS A 143 3.06 6.26 3.50
N ASP A 144 3.90 6.42 2.47
CA ASP A 144 3.96 7.66 1.70
C ASP A 144 2.65 7.92 0.97
N TYR A 145 2.08 6.90 0.33
CA TYR A 145 0.77 6.99 -0.32
C TYR A 145 -0.34 7.37 0.67
N ASP A 146 -0.43 6.73 1.84
CA ASP A 146 -1.46 7.08 2.83
C ASP A 146 -1.36 8.54 3.27
N ALA A 147 -0.14 9.04 3.51
CA ALA A 147 0.09 10.43 3.89
C ALA A 147 -0.24 11.42 2.76
N LEU A 148 0.21 11.14 1.53
CA LEU A 148 -0.02 11.99 0.36
C LEU A 148 -1.49 11.97 -0.08
N ARG A 149 -2.12 10.80 -0.12
CA ARG A 149 -3.54 10.68 -0.48
C ARG A 149 -4.42 11.38 0.53
N ALA A 150 -4.08 11.36 1.83
CA ALA A 150 -4.85 12.05 2.86
C ALA A 150 -4.83 13.57 2.73
N SER A 151 -3.76 14.16 2.18
CA SER A 151 -3.66 15.60 1.95
C SER A 151 -4.36 16.07 0.67
N VAL A 152 -4.46 15.20 -0.35
CA VAL A 152 -5.20 15.51 -1.58
C VAL A 152 -6.72 15.45 -1.33
N ARG A 153 -7.35 16.62 -1.30
CA ARG A 153 -8.81 16.78 -1.13
C ARG A 153 -9.34 17.85 -2.07
N SER A 154 -10.55 17.65 -2.56
CA SER A 154 -11.30 18.65 -3.32
C SER A 154 -12.73 18.72 -2.78
N SER A 155 -13.29 19.92 -2.71
CA SER A 155 -14.71 20.15 -2.42
C SER A 155 -15.57 20.09 -3.68
N THR A 156 -14.96 20.19 -4.85
CA THR A 156 -15.64 20.30 -6.15
C THR A 156 -15.58 18.98 -6.92
N LEU A 157 -14.48 18.22 -6.77
CA LEU A 157 -14.22 17.00 -7.53
C LEU A 157 -14.20 15.78 -6.62
N SER A 158 -14.72 14.66 -7.12
CA SER A 158 -14.46 13.36 -6.50
C SER A 158 -13.02 12.95 -6.82
N VAL A 159 -12.29 12.46 -5.80
CA VAL A 159 -10.90 12.01 -5.96
C VAL A 159 -10.81 10.53 -5.59
N THR A 160 -10.40 9.71 -6.54
CA THR A 160 -10.20 8.26 -6.33
C THR A 160 -8.74 7.90 -6.52
N GLY A 161 -8.13 7.21 -5.54
CA GLY A 161 -6.77 6.72 -5.67
C GLY A 161 -6.73 5.30 -6.23
N THR A 162 -5.84 5.05 -7.18
CA THR A 162 -5.63 3.75 -7.83
C THR A 162 -4.14 3.55 -8.15
N GLY A 163 -3.81 2.54 -8.95
CA GLY A 163 -2.44 2.16 -9.27
C GLY A 163 -1.87 1.16 -8.26
N PHE A 164 -0.62 0.76 -8.46
CA PHE A 164 -0.05 -0.38 -7.75
C PHE A 164 -0.01 -0.17 -6.23
N VAL A 165 0.50 0.97 -5.77
CA VAL A 165 0.69 1.26 -4.34
C VAL A 165 -0.66 1.37 -3.63
N ALA A 166 -1.63 2.06 -4.25
CA ALA A 166 -2.98 2.23 -3.70
C ALA A 166 -3.74 0.91 -3.54
N ILE A 167 -3.70 0.06 -4.57
CA ILE A 167 -4.39 -1.23 -4.57
C ILE A 167 -3.78 -2.16 -3.52
N ASN A 168 -2.45 -2.30 -3.49
CA ASN A 168 -1.78 -3.17 -2.52
C ASN A 168 -2.03 -2.70 -1.08
N GLN A 169 -1.98 -1.38 -0.83
CA GLN A 169 -2.26 -0.86 0.50
C GLN A 169 -3.71 -1.12 0.94
N SER A 170 -4.66 -1.05 0.00
CA SER A 170 -6.06 -1.38 0.27
C SER A 170 -6.26 -2.86 0.61
N PHE A 171 -5.57 -3.76 -0.09
CA PHE A 171 -5.57 -5.19 0.25
C PHE A 171 -5.00 -5.44 1.65
N ASN A 172 -3.85 -4.83 1.98
CA ASN A 172 -3.23 -5.01 3.30
C ASN A 172 -4.12 -4.51 4.43
N LYS A 173 -4.71 -3.32 4.29
CA LYS A 173 -5.67 -2.79 5.28
C LYS A 173 -6.88 -3.70 5.45
N THR A 174 -7.39 -4.27 4.36
CA THR A 174 -8.54 -5.19 4.41
C THR A 174 -8.16 -6.48 5.15
N LEU A 175 -7.01 -7.07 4.82
CA LEU A 175 -6.52 -8.27 5.50
C LEU A 175 -6.28 -8.05 7.00
N GLU A 176 -5.73 -6.90 7.38
CA GLU A 176 -5.52 -6.53 8.78
C GLU A 176 -6.86 -6.38 9.51
N SER A 177 -7.80 -5.66 8.93
CA SER A 177 -9.16 -5.48 9.47
C SER A 177 -9.87 -6.83 9.64
N ASP A 178 -9.76 -7.73 8.66
CA ASP A 178 -10.36 -9.07 8.72
C ASP A 178 -9.73 -9.94 9.79
N LEU A 179 -8.41 -9.88 9.97
CA LEU A 179 -7.70 -10.60 11.03
C LEU A 179 -8.13 -10.10 12.42
N GLN A 180 -8.17 -8.79 12.62
CA GLN A 180 -8.66 -8.20 13.88
C GLN A 180 -10.09 -8.62 14.16
N ARG A 181 -10.97 -8.55 13.16
CA ARG A 181 -12.36 -8.98 13.30
C ARG A 181 -12.46 -10.48 13.62
N ALA A 182 -11.64 -11.31 12.99
CA ALA A 182 -11.57 -12.74 13.27
C ALA A 182 -11.16 -12.98 14.73
N GLU A 183 -10.13 -12.29 15.24
CA GLU A 183 -9.72 -12.43 16.64
C GLU A 183 -10.84 -12.02 17.62
N PHE A 184 -11.49 -10.88 17.39
CA PHE A 184 -12.57 -10.39 18.24
C PHE A 184 -13.80 -11.30 18.26
N VAL A 185 -14.09 -12.01 17.18
CA VAL A 185 -15.26 -12.89 17.08
C VAL A 185 -14.92 -14.32 17.49
N THR A 186 -13.80 -14.85 17.03
CA THR A 186 -13.43 -16.27 17.23
C THR A 186 -12.92 -16.56 18.63
N LEU A 187 -12.17 -15.64 19.27
CA LEU A 187 -11.64 -15.89 20.61
C LEU A 187 -12.77 -16.05 21.65
N PRO A 188 -13.80 -15.17 21.72
CA PRO A 188 -14.92 -15.36 22.64
C PRO A 188 -15.75 -16.61 22.31
N ALA A 189 -16.02 -16.85 21.03
CA ALA A 189 -16.78 -18.03 20.61
C ALA A 189 -16.08 -19.33 21.00
N THR A 190 -14.76 -19.38 20.82
CA THR A 190 -13.95 -20.54 21.23
C THR A 190 -13.93 -20.68 22.75
N LEU A 191 -13.86 -19.59 23.51
CA LEU A 191 -13.87 -19.61 24.97
C LEU A 191 -15.20 -20.09 25.56
N ILE A 192 -16.32 -19.83 24.88
CA ILE A 192 -17.64 -20.37 25.29
C ILE A 192 -17.75 -21.88 25.02
N LEU A 193 -17.06 -22.37 23.99
CA LEU A 193 -17.11 -23.78 23.58
C LEU A 193 -16.18 -24.68 24.40
N LEU A 194 -15.09 -24.12 24.95
CA LEU A 194 -14.05 -24.81 25.72
C LEU A 194 -14.46 -25.08 27.18
#